data_AF-A0A2T0RAU2-F1
#
_entry.id   AF-A0A2T0RAU2-F1
#
_cell.length_a   1.000
_cell.length_b   1.000
_cell.length_c   1.000
_cell.angle_alpha   90.00
_cell.angle_beta   90.00
_cell.angle_gamma   90.00
#
_symmetry.space_group_name_H-M   'P 1'
#
loop_
_entity.id
_entity.type
_entity.pdbx_description
1 polymer ?
#
loop_
_entity_poly.entity_id
_entity_poly.type
_entity_poly.pdbx_seq_one_letter_code
_entity_poly.pdbx_strand_id
1 'polypeptide(L)'
;MAKQRIGRGPLTVALEDAGTTHPRLYVRDGSGLVMVLPVHVDALPDVRHHLAHRTQEELCDVELVDERGTVASRWGSFAHPGQAAAVAVVLLGADRCLVDARVVARDGEHRGAQVERVRWHRVPVVSWA
;
A
#
# COMPACT_ATOMS: atom_id res chain seq x y z
N MET A 1 10.11 -7.52 15.71
CA MET A 1 9.14 -7.22 14.64
C MET A 1 9.78 -7.54 13.29
N ALA A 2 9.12 -8.31 12.43
CA ALA A 2 9.71 -8.70 11.14
C ALA A 2 9.51 -7.58 10.11
N LYS A 3 10.60 -7.02 9.59
CA LYS A 3 10.56 -6.16 8.41
C LYS A 3 10.63 -7.04 7.18
N GLN A 4 9.59 -7.00 6.35
CA GLN A 4 9.63 -7.68 5.06
C GLN A 4 10.40 -6.80 4.08
N ARG A 5 11.65 -7.18 3.81
CA ARG A 5 12.48 -6.49 2.81
C ARG A 5 12.00 -6.90 1.42
N ILE A 6 11.48 -5.93 0.67
CA ILE A 6 10.98 -6.10 -0.69
C ILE A 6 11.84 -5.21 -1.58
N GLY A 7 12.42 -5.81 -2.63
CA GLY A 7 13.32 -5.11 -3.54
C GLY A 7 14.71 -4.78 -2.96
N ARG A 8 15.56 -4.23 -3.82
CA ARG A 8 16.94 -3.81 -3.53
C ARG A 8 17.07 -2.31 -3.29
N GLY A 9 16.08 -1.51 -3.70
CA GLY A 9 16.05 -0.05 -3.56
C GLY A 9 14.62 0.48 -3.36
N PRO A 10 14.42 1.81 -3.52
CA PRO A 10 13.10 2.41 -3.46
C PRO A 10 12.13 1.76 -4.47
N LEU A 11 10.96 1.41 -3.98
CA LEU A 11 9.90 0.77 -4.73
C LEU A 11 9.06 1.83 -5.44
N THR A 12 8.71 1.53 -6.68
CA THR A 12 7.71 2.26 -7.46
C THR A 12 6.53 1.35 -7.80
N VAL A 13 5.35 1.95 -7.94
CA VAL A 13 4.09 1.21 -8.11
C VAL A 13 3.31 1.74 -9.30
N ALA A 14 2.80 0.83 -10.12
CA ALA A 14 1.91 1.13 -11.25
C ALA A 14 0.67 0.23 -11.22
N LEU A 15 -0.49 0.81 -11.51
CA LEU A 15 -1.75 0.09 -11.63
C LEU A 15 -2.02 -0.27 -13.10
N GLU A 16 -2.40 -1.52 -13.32
CA GLU A 16 -2.99 -1.98 -14.58
C GLU A 16 -4.42 -2.44 -14.30
N ASP A 17 -5.39 -1.68 -14.78
CA ASP A 17 -6.82 -1.90 -14.53
C ASP A 17 -7.73 -1.52 -15.70
N ALA A 18 -7.18 -0.97 -16.78
CA ALA A 18 -7.92 -0.63 -17.98
C ALA A 18 -8.27 -1.89 -18.79
N GLY A 19 -9.55 -2.13 -19.04
CA GLY A 19 -10.03 -3.20 -19.93
C GLY A 19 -9.81 -4.62 -19.39
N THR A 20 -9.46 -4.79 -18.11
CA THR A 20 -9.24 -6.10 -17.47
C THR A 20 -10.29 -6.38 -16.41
N THR A 21 -10.70 -7.64 -16.27
CA THR A 21 -11.53 -8.13 -15.15
C THR A 21 -10.69 -8.39 -13.89
N HIS A 22 -9.35 -8.32 -14.00
CA HIS A 22 -8.41 -8.63 -12.93
C HIS A 22 -7.36 -7.51 -12.80
N PRO A 23 -7.67 -6.40 -12.12
CA PRO A 23 -6.74 -5.31 -11.93
C PRO A 23 -5.54 -5.73 -11.05
N ARG A 24 -4.37 -5.16 -11.33
CA ARG A 24 -3.09 -5.54 -10.68
C ARG A 24 -2.22 -4.33 -10.37
N LEU A 25 -1.57 -4.34 -9.21
CA LEU A 25 -0.45 -3.44 -8.91
C LEU A 25 0.87 -4.12 -9.22
N TYR A 26 1.68 -3.46 -10.04
CA TYR A 26 3.06 -3.86 -10.32
C TYR A 26 3.98 -3.06 -9.42
N VAL A 27 4.74 -3.76 -8.60
CA VAL A 27 5.75 -3.17 -7.70
C VAL A 27 7.12 -3.43 -8.29
N ARG A 28 7.88 -2.37 -8.53
CA ARG A 28 9.20 -2.40 -9.18
C ARG A 28 10.25 -1.73 -8.30
N ASP A 29 11.50 -2.07 -8.52
CA ASP A 29 12.65 -1.31 -8.04
C ASP A 29 13.58 -0.94 -9.21
N GLY A 30 14.73 -0.32 -8.92
CA GLY A 30 15.72 0.05 -9.95
C GLY A 30 16.30 -1.13 -10.76
N SER A 31 16.06 -2.38 -10.35
CA SER A 31 16.49 -3.59 -11.07
C SER A 31 15.36 -4.26 -11.86
N GLY A 32 14.12 -3.80 -11.74
CA GLY A 32 12.97 -4.28 -12.50
C GLY A 32 11.77 -4.66 -11.65
N LEU A 33 10.98 -5.61 -12.12
CA LEU A 33 9.78 -6.08 -11.44
C LEU A 33 10.13 -6.89 -10.19
N VAL A 34 9.55 -6.50 -9.05
CA VAL A 34 9.75 -7.17 -7.76
C VAL A 34 8.56 -8.09 -7.45
N MET A 35 7.34 -7.59 -7.61
CA MET A 35 6.13 -8.37 -7.38
C MET A 35 4.91 -7.80 -8.09
N VAL A 36 3.87 -8.62 -8.20
CA VAL A 36 2.56 -8.24 -8.73
C VAL A 36 1.53 -8.57 -7.66
N LEU A 37 0.72 -7.59 -7.27
CA LEU A 37 -0.34 -7.74 -6.29
C LEU A 37 -1.71 -7.69 -6.99
N PRO A 38 -2.57 -8.71 -6.84
CA PRO A 38 -3.93 -8.63 -7.34
C PRO A 38 -4.71 -7.57 -6.57
N VAL A 39 -5.48 -6.74 -7.28
CA VAL A 39 -6.31 -5.70 -6.68
C VAL A 39 -7.75 -6.20 -6.65
N HIS A 40 -8.36 -6.20 -5.47
CA HIS A 40 -9.80 -6.46 -5.37
C HIS A 40 -10.57 -5.30 -5.98
N VAL A 41 -11.68 -5.57 -6.69
CA VAL A 41 -12.49 -4.52 -7.34
C VAL A 41 -12.95 -3.45 -6.35
N ASP A 42 -13.30 -3.85 -5.12
CA ASP A 42 -13.72 -2.94 -4.05
C ASP A 42 -12.60 -2.02 -3.55
N ALA A 43 -11.33 -2.44 -3.71
CA ALA A 43 -10.17 -1.64 -3.33
C ALA A 43 -9.73 -0.69 -4.47
N LEU A 44 -10.24 -0.88 -5.68
CA LEU A 44 -9.78 -0.15 -6.87
C LEU A 44 -10.00 1.37 -6.78
N PRO A 45 -11.13 1.89 -6.26
CA PRO A 45 -11.30 3.34 -6.10
C PRO A 45 -10.23 3.96 -5.19
N ASP A 46 -9.94 3.33 -4.06
CA ASP A 46 -8.94 3.81 -3.10
C ASP A 46 -7.52 3.72 -3.68
N VAL A 47 -7.20 2.61 -4.35
CA VAL A 47 -5.91 2.44 -5.05
C VAL A 47 -5.72 3.53 -6.11
N ARG A 48 -6.72 3.78 -6.95
CA ARG A 48 -6.67 4.87 -7.94
C ARG A 48 -6.51 6.23 -7.29
N HIS A 49 -7.25 6.47 -6.20
CA HIS A 49 -7.17 7.72 -5.44
C HIS A 49 -5.73 7.96 -4.97
N HIS A 50 -5.11 7.02 -4.26
CA HIS A 50 -3.75 7.20 -3.75
C HIS A 50 -2.69 7.35 -4.87
N LEU A 51 -2.86 6.65 -6.00
CA LEU A 51 -1.94 6.78 -7.13
C LEU A 51 -2.10 8.10 -7.90
N ALA A 52 -3.30 8.68 -7.92
CA ALA A 52 -3.55 9.97 -8.56
C ALA A 52 -2.99 11.14 -7.76
N HIS A 53 -2.93 11.03 -6.44
CA HIS A 53 -2.38 12.06 -5.56
C HIS A 53 -0.85 12.00 -5.57
N ARG A 54 -0.25 12.77 -6.48
CA ARG A 54 1.21 12.98 -6.47
C ARG A 54 1.60 13.81 -5.25
N THR A 55 2.01 13.13 -4.19
CA THR A 55 2.78 13.75 -3.12
C THR A 55 4.24 13.92 -3.55
N GLN A 56 4.95 14.84 -2.88
CA GLN A 56 6.38 15.03 -3.10
C GLN A 56 7.14 13.71 -2.90
N GLU A 57 8.24 13.51 -3.63
CA GLU A 57 9.14 12.38 -3.40
C GLU A 57 9.63 12.39 -1.95
N GLU A 58 9.28 11.33 -1.23
CA GLU A 58 9.63 11.14 0.17
C GLU A 58 9.73 9.62 0.41
N LEU A 59 10.94 9.18 0.80
CA LEU A 59 11.16 7.78 1.07
C LEU A 59 10.36 7.37 2.29
N CYS A 60 9.49 6.38 2.11
CA CYS A 60 8.57 5.95 3.15
C CYS A 60 8.47 4.43 3.22
N ASP A 61 8.11 3.91 4.39
CA ASP A 61 7.78 2.49 4.58
C ASP A 61 6.29 2.36 4.89
N VAL A 62 5.70 1.20 4.58
CA VAL A 62 4.34 0.86 5.00
C VAL A 62 4.40 0.09 6.31
N GLU A 63 3.57 0.48 7.28
CA GLU A 63 3.36 -0.21 8.54
C GLU A 63 1.93 -0.73 8.59
N LEU A 64 1.75 -2.05 8.57
CA LEU A 64 0.45 -2.70 8.67
C LEU A 64 0.12 -2.94 10.15
N VAL A 65 -1.10 -2.59 10.54
CA VAL A 65 -1.54 -2.60 11.94
C VAL A 65 -2.63 -3.66 12.13
N ASP A 66 -2.48 -4.46 13.18
CA ASP A 66 -3.46 -5.47 13.57
C ASP A 66 -4.62 -4.90 14.40
N GLU A 67 -5.60 -5.75 14.68
CA GLU A 67 -6.76 -5.45 15.53
C GLU A 67 -6.40 -4.93 16.94
N ARG A 68 -5.20 -5.20 17.44
CA ARG A 68 -4.71 -4.74 18.75
C ARG A 68 -4.08 -3.34 18.66
N GLY A 69 -4.08 -2.73 17.47
CA GLY A 69 -3.41 -1.45 17.22
C GLY A 69 -1.89 -1.58 17.19
N THR A 70 -1.35 -2.80 17.13
CA THR A 70 0.10 -3.06 17.10
C THR A 70 0.57 -3.17 15.66
N VAL A 71 1.79 -2.72 15.37
CA VAL A 71 2.35 -2.89 14.03
C VAL A 71 2.72 -4.37 13.82
N ALA A 72 1.94 -5.04 12.98
CA ALA A 72 2.09 -6.45 12.67
C ALA A 72 3.28 -6.70 11.73
N SER A 73 3.44 -5.83 10.73
CA SER A 73 4.54 -5.92 9.77
C SER A 73 4.91 -4.56 9.20
N ARG A 74 6.16 -4.47 8.73
CA ARG A 74 6.67 -3.30 8.01
C ARG A 74 7.13 -3.73 6.62
N TRP A 75 6.66 -3.01 5.62
CA TRP A 75 6.72 -3.37 4.21
C TRP A 75 7.53 -2.38 3.41
N GLY A 76 8.52 -2.93 2.69
CA GLY A 76 9.23 -2.25 1.60
C GLY A 76 9.90 -0.94 2.02
N SER A 77 10.27 -0.17 1.00
CA SER A 77 10.58 1.25 1.10
C SER A 77 10.22 1.86 -0.25
N PHE A 78 9.32 2.83 -0.27
CA PHE A 78 8.70 3.37 -1.47
C PHE A 78 9.21 4.77 -1.74
N ALA A 79 9.32 5.13 -3.01
CA ALA A 79 9.74 6.46 -3.44
C ALA A 79 8.67 7.54 -3.19
N HIS A 80 7.40 7.15 -3.10
CA HIS A 80 6.27 8.07 -2.95
C HIS A 80 5.25 7.56 -1.93
N PRO A 81 4.76 8.43 -1.02
CA PRO A 81 3.70 8.09 -0.06
C PRO A 81 2.43 7.54 -0.71
N GLY A 82 1.94 8.15 -1.80
CA GLY A 82 0.73 7.66 -2.47
C GLY A 82 0.87 6.26 -3.07
N GLN A 83 2.08 5.89 -3.51
CA GLN A 83 2.37 4.53 -3.99
C GLN A 83 2.44 3.52 -2.85
N ALA A 84 3.04 3.91 -1.71
CA ALA A 84 3.03 3.13 -0.48
C ALA A 84 1.59 2.91 0.02
N ALA A 85 0.76 3.96 -0.01
CA ALA A 85 -0.63 3.91 0.42
C ALA A 85 -1.47 2.99 -0.48
N ALA A 86 -1.30 3.07 -1.80
CA ALA A 86 -1.94 2.16 -2.75
C ALA A 86 -1.63 0.68 -2.46
N VAL A 87 -0.37 0.35 -2.15
CA VAL A 87 0.01 -1.00 -1.73
C VAL A 87 -0.62 -1.37 -0.39
N ALA A 88 -0.64 -0.44 0.58
CA ALA A 88 -1.25 -0.66 1.88
C ALA A 88 -2.75 -1.01 1.76
N VAL A 89 -3.51 -0.31 0.90
CA VAL A 89 -4.91 -0.64 0.61
C VAL A 89 -5.06 -2.09 0.14
N VAL A 90 -4.22 -2.53 -0.80
CA VAL A 90 -4.29 -3.89 -1.35
C VAL A 90 -3.95 -4.95 -0.29
N LEU A 91 -2.98 -4.67 0.58
CA LEU A 91 -2.60 -5.59 1.67
C LEU A 91 -3.69 -5.69 2.74
N LEU A 92 -4.32 -4.57 3.10
CA LEU A 92 -5.52 -4.55 3.95
C LEU A 92 -6.69 -5.30 3.31
N GLY A 93 -6.80 -5.18 1.98
CA GLY A 93 -7.68 -5.93 1.09
C GLY A 93 -7.59 -7.44 1.25
N ALA A 94 -6.36 -7.93 1.34
CA ALA A 94 -6.03 -9.35 1.28
C ALA A 94 -6.05 -10.07 2.65
N ASP A 95 -5.84 -9.34 3.76
CA ASP A 95 -5.72 -9.94 5.09
C ASP A 95 -6.82 -9.46 6.05
N ARG A 96 -7.59 -10.40 6.60
CA ARG A 96 -8.71 -10.10 7.48
C ARG A 96 -8.31 -9.60 8.87
N CYS A 97 -7.10 -9.91 9.31
CA CYS A 97 -6.56 -9.55 10.62
C CYS A 97 -5.96 -8.13 10.65
N LEU A 98 -5.70 -7.54 9.49
CA LEU A 98 -5.24 -6.17 9.37
C LEU A 98 -6.43 -5.21 9.35
N VAL A 99 -6.33 -4.14 10.14
CA VAL A 99 -7.43 -3.19 10.33
C VAL A 99 -7.06 -1.76 9.93
N ASP A 100 -5.78 -1.46 9.82
CA ASP A 100 -5.27 -0.12 9.51
C ASP A 100 -3.86 -0.23 8.93
N ALA A 101 -3.41 0.82 8.25
CA ALA A 101 -2.04 0.93 7.81
C ALA A 101 -1.55 2.38 7.90
N ARG A 102 -0.24 2.53 8.06
CA ARG A 102 0.43 3.83 8.15
C ARG A 102 1.54 3.87 7.11
N VAL A 103 1.63 4.99 6.40
CA VAL A 103 2.81 5.32 5.63
C VAL A 103 3.68 6.20 6.52
N VAL A 104 4.94 5.80 6.70
CA VAL A 104 5.85 6.43 7.65
C VAL A 104 7.11 6.87 6.92
N ALA A 105 7.50 8.13 7.07
CA ALA A 105 8.71 8.67 6.47
C ALA A 105 9.95 7.91 7.00
N ARG A 106 10.89 7.62 6.11
CA ARG A 106 12.06 6.78 6.38
C ARG A 106 13.30 7.61 6.65
N ASP A 107 13.41 8.78 6.04
CA ASP A 107 14.56 9.68 6.10
C ASP A 107 14.13 11.14 6.27
N GLY A 108 15.12 12.04 6.27
CA GLY A 108 14.91 13.46 6.48
C GLY A 108 14.49 13.84 7.91
N GLU A 109 14.06 15.09 8.07
CA GLU A 109 13.61 15.65 9.35
C GLU A 109 12.33 14.99 9.87
N HIS A 110 11.53 14.40 8.97
CA HIS A 110 10.28 13.72 9.30
C HIS A 110 10.44 12.23 9.59
N ARG A 111 11.66 11.70 9.68
CA ARG A 111 11.88 10.26 9.89
C ARG A 111 11.07 9.71 11.07
N GLY A 112 10.25 8.70 10.78
CA GLY A 112 9.37 8.07 11.76
C GLY A 112 8.01 8.76 11.95
N ALA A 113 7.80 9.92 11.34
CA ALA A 113 6.50 10.58 11.31
C ALA A 113 5.56 9.85 10.35
N GLN A 114 4.29 9.77 10.76
CA GLN A 114 3.24 9.27 9.89
C GLN A 114 2.91 10.34 8.85
N VAL A 115 3.15 10.03 7.58
CA VAL A 115 2.83 10.92 6.46
C VAL A 115 1.41 10.68 5.94
N GLU A 116 0.92 9.45 6.08
CA GLU A 116 -0.42 9.09 5.64
C GLU A 116 -0.99 7.96 6.49
N ARG A 117 -2.30 8.00 6.74
CA ARG A 117 -3.05 6.91 7.36
C ARG A 117 -3.98 6.31 6.33
N VAL A 118 -3.89 5.00 6.16
CA VAL A 118 -4.63 4.26 5.15
C VAL A 118 -5.62 3.35 5.85
N ARG A 119 -6.90 3.64 5.65
CA ARG A 119 -7.99 2.80 6.13
C ARG A 119 -8.73 2.24 4.93
N TRP A 120 -8.92 0.93 4.94
CA TRP A 120 -9.79 0.29 3.98
C TRP A 120 -11.13 0.00 4.65
N HIS A 121 -12.16 0.74 4.23
CA HIS A 121 -13.52 0.47 4.67
C HIS A 121 -14.05 -0.73 3.88
N ARG A 122 -14.05 -1.90 4.52
CA ARG A 122 -14.81 -3.05 4.02
C ARG A 122 -16.28 -2.66 4.02
N VAL A 123 -16.79 -2.15 2.90
CA VAL A 123 -18.23 -2.09 2.71
C VAL A 123 -18.69 -3.55 2.72
N PRO A 124 -19.55 -3.97 3.66
CA PRO A 124 -20.13 -5.30 3.55
C PRO A 124 -20.85 -5.33 2.21
N VAL A 125 -20.51 -6.31 1.37
CA VAL A 125 -21.32 -6.61 0.19
C VAL A 125 -22.71 -6.92 0.73
N VAL A 126 -23.60 -5.93 0.68
CA VAL A 126 -25.01 -6.14 0.92
C VAL A 126 -25.43 -6.98 -0.27
N SER A 127 -25.49 -8.30 -0.07
CA SER A 127 -26.08 -9.21 -1.03
C SER A 127 -27.52 -8.72 -1.22
N TRP A 128 -27.80 -8.13 -2.38
CA TRP A 128 -29.17 -7.98 -2.84
C TRP A 128 -29.65 -9.41 -3.10
N ALA A 129 -30.42 -9.93 -2.15
CA ALA A 129 -31.25 -11.12 -2.31
C ALA A 129 -32.54 -10.75 -3.02
#